data_AF-A0A3M1KEE9-F1
#
_entry.id   AF-A0A3M1KEE9-F1
#
_cell.length_a   1.000
_cell.length_b   1.000
_cell.length_c   1.000
_cell.angle_alpha   90.00
_cell.angle_beta   90.00
_cell.angle_gamma   90.00
#
_symmetry.space_group_name_H-M   'P 1'
#
loop_
_entity.id
_entity.type
_entity.pdbx_description
1 polymer ?
#
loop_
_entity_poly.entity_id
_entity_poly.type
_entity_poly.pdbx_seq_one_letter_code
_entity_poly.pdbx_strand_id
1 'polypeptide(L)' 'MSIPPPEVIKVKERIVACDGGEGPLGHPRVFLDLGDEGRVECPYCDRLFILEGGPADRDETAEDGGADAAAA' A
#
# COMPACT_ATOMS: atom_id res chain seq x y z
N MET A 1 3.65 -18.82 11.12
CA MET A 1 3.41 -17.39 11.37
C MET A 1 3.01 -16.79 10.03
N SER A 2 1.73 -16.48 9.82
CA SER A 2 1.28 -15.79 8.60
C SER A 2 1.51 -14.30 8.78
N ILE A 3 2.27 -13.69 7.88
CA ILE A 3 2.44 -12.25 7.80
C ILE A 3 1.21 -11.73 7.05
N PRO A 4 0.41 -10.82 7.62
CA PRO A 4 -0.73 -10.27 6.91
C PRO A 4 -0.24 -9.55 5.64
N PRO A 5 -1.02 -9.62 4.55
CA PRO A 5 -0.64 -8.95 3.31
C PRO A 5 -0.45 -7.44 3.56
N PRO A 6 0.54 -6.81 2.90
CA PRO A 6 0.76 -5.38 3.03
C PRO A 6 -0.47 -4.61 2.54
N GLU A 7 -0.74 -3.46 3.17
CA GLU A 7 -1.84 -2.57 2.76
C GLU A 7 -1.51 -1.97 1.39
N VAL A 8 -2.29 -2.33 0.37
CA VAL A 8 -2.08 -1.88 -1.01
C VAL A 8 -2.98 -0.68 -1.33
N ILE A 9 -2.39 0.44 -1.71
CA ILE A 9 -3.07 1.69 -2.05
C ILE A 9 -2.85 2.00 -3.51
N LYS A 10 -3.93 2.09 -4.28
CA LYS A 10 -3.87 2.48 -5.69
C LYS A 10 -3.86 4.01 -5.81
N VAL A 11 -2.95 4.54 -6.62
CA VAL A 11 -2.75 5.97 -6.85
C VAL A 11 -2.72 6.27 -8.33
N LYS A 12 -3.17 7.46 -8.72
CA LYS A 12 -3.20 7.90 -10.14
C LYS A 12 -1.92 8.60 -10.57
N GLU A 13 -1.08 8.96 -9.62
CA GLU A 13 0.11 9.77 -9.83
C GLU A 13 1.36 8.91 -9.64
N ARG A 14 2.43 9.23 -10.39
CA ARG A 14 3.74 8.57 -10.22
C ARG A 14 4.45 8.97 -8.94
N ILE A 15 4.14 10.15 -8.41
CA ILE A 15 4.68 10.64 -7.15
C ILE A 15 3.54 10.65 -6.13
N VAL A 16 3.69 9.88 -5.05
CA VAL A 16 2.71 9.83 -3.97
C VAL A 16 3.25 10.49 -2.71
N ALA A 17 2.42 11.30 -2.06
CA ALA A 17 2.70 11.80 -0.72
C ALA A 17 2.18 10.80 0.31
N CYS A 18 3.07 10.16 1.05
CA CYS A 18 2.71 9.31 2.18
C CYS A 18 2.93 10.08 3.49
N ASP A 19 1.86 10.28 4.26
CA ASP A 19 1.86 10.91 5.58
C ASP A 19 1.80 9.90 6.75
N GLY A 20 1.93 8.60 6.46
CA GLY A 20 1.97 7.55 7.48
C GLY A 20 0.63 7.19 8.11
N GLY A 21 -0.48 7.84 7.71
CA GLY A 21 -1.80 7.62 8.29
C GLY A 21 -1.94 8.19 9.71
N GLU A 22 -3.18 8.46 10.14
CA GLU A 22 -3.51 9.07 11.44
C GLU A 22 -3.27 8.12 12.65
N GLY A 23 -2.06 7.54 12.76
CA GLY A 23 -1.65 6.66 13.84
C GLY A 23 -0.45 7.18 14.62
N PRO A 24 -0.23 6.72 15.87
CA PRO A 24 0.92 7.10 16.69
C PRO A 24 2.28 6.63 16.13
N LEU A 25 2.26 5.75 15.13
CA LEU A 25 3.43 5.28 14.38
C LEU A 25 3.56 5.93 12.98
N GLY A 26 2.74 6.94 12.68
CA GLY A 26 2.83 7.69 11.43
C GLY A 26 4.16 8.45 11.33
N HIS A 27 4.72 8.51 10.12
CA HIS A 27 5.95 9.25 9.80
C HIS A 27 5.62 10.62 9.18
N PRO A 28 6.58 11.57 9.15
CA PRO A 28 6.40 12.82 8.44
C PRO A 28 6.06 12.60 6.97
N ARG A 29 5.37 13.56 6.34
CA ARG A 29 5.07 13.51 4.90
C ARG A 29 6.35 13.30 4.09
N VAL A 30 6.40 12.19 3.36
CA VAL A 30 7.45 11.88 2.38
C VAL A 30 6.83 11.70 1.00
N PHE A 31 7.63 11.95 -0.03
CA PHE A 31 7.23 11.76 -1.42
C PHE A 31 7.96 10.53 -1.96
N LEU A 32 7.19 9.57 -2.47
CA LEU A 32 7.69 8.31 -3.02
C LEU A 32 7.42 8.30 -4.53
N ASP A 33 8.40 7.89 -5.32
CA ASP A 33 8.27 7.73 -6.77
C ASP A 33 8.02 6.25 -7.09
N LEU A 34 6.94 5.98 -7.82
CA LEU A 34 6.53 4.65 -8.26
C LEU A 34 7.44 4.08 -9.37
N GLY A 35 8.26 4.92 -10.00
CA GLY A 35 9.21 4.54 -11.04
C GLY A 35 8.56 3.88 -12.25
N ASP A 36 9.39 3.15 -13.01
CA ASP A 36 8.94 2.43 -14.21
C ASP A 36 8.15 1.16 -13.87
N GLU A 37 8.35 0.59 -12.68
CA GLU A 37 7.57 -0.55 -12.19
C GLU A 37 6.13 -0.16 -11.85
N GLY A 38 5.86 1.13 -11.62
CA GLY A 38 4.52 1.60 -11.26
C GLY A 38 4.09 1.15 -9.86
N ARG A 39 5.04 0.91 -8.94
CA ARG A 39 4.76 0.56 -7.55
C ARG A 39 5.89 1.02 -6.62
N VAL A 40 5.57 1.33 -5.35
CA VAL A 40 6.57 1.70 -4.35
C VAL A 40 6.18 1.32 -2.91
N GLU A 41 7.16 0.72 -2.22
CA GLU A 41 7.31 0.44 -0.78
C GLU A 41 7.44 1.70 0.09
N CYS A 42 6.51 2.05 1.00
CA CYS A 42 6.83 3.03 2.04
C CYS A 42 7.67 2.39 3.17
N PRO A 43 8.91 2.85 3.44
CA PRO A 43 9.82 2.21 4.40
C PRO A 43 9.44 2.40 5.88
N TYR A 44 8.33 3.07 6.16
CA TYR A 44 7.91 3.45 7.51
C TYR A 44 6.58 2.83 7.93
N CYS A 45 5.63 2.72 7.01
CA CYS A 45 4.29 2.17 7.28
C CYS A 45 3.95 0.95 6.43
N ASP A 46 4.93 0.41 5.68
CA ASP A 46 4.83 -0.83 4.89
C ASP A 46 3.66 -0.87 3.89
N ARG A 47 3.15 0.32 3.54
CA ARG A 47 2.11 0.51 2.54
C ARG A 47 2.70 0.41 1.15
N LEU A 48 2.09 -0.40 0.32
CA LEU A 48 2.44 -0.56 -1.09
C LEU A 48 1.57 0.37 -1.94
N PHE A 49 2.19 1.34 -2.59
CA PHE A 49 1.50 2.20 -3.55
C PHE A 49 1.61 1.62 -4.96
N ILE A 50 0.52 1.56 -5.71
CA ILE A 50 0.48 1.05 -7.09
C ILE A 50 -0.16 2.08 -8.01
N LEU A 51 0.43 2.30 -9.19
CA LEU A 51 -0.08 3.22 -10.18
C LEU A 51 -1.28 2.60 -10.90
N GLU A 52 -2.45 3.21 -10.79
CA GLU A 52 -3.67 2.80 -11.50
C GLU A 52 -3.45 2.80 -13.02
N GLY A 53 -3.73 1.66 -13.66
CA GLY A 53 -3.44 1.43 -15.09
C GLY A 53 -1.95 1.32 -15.42
N GLY A 54 -1.08 1.27 -14.41
CA GLY A 54 0.36 1.10 -14.54
C GLY A 54 0.78 -0.36 -14.79
N PRO A 55 2.08 -0.61 -15.02
CA PRO A 55 2.59 -1.96 -15.28
C PRO A 55 2.42 -2.91 -14.09
N ALA A 56 2.38 -2.40 -12.86
CA ALA A 56 2.07 -3.17 -11.65
C ALA A 56 0.56 -3.33 -11.37
N ASP A 57 -0.32 -2.61 -12.08
CA ASP A 57 -1.78 -2.76 -11.97
C ASP A 57 -2.31 -3.80 -12.98
N ARG A 58 -1.56 -4.89 -13.14
CA ARG A 58 -1.98 -6.05 -13.93
C ARG A 58 -2.36 -7.20 -12.99
N ASP A 59 -3.56 -7.02 -12.45
CA ASP A 59 -4.60 -8.04 -12.38
C ASP A 59 -4.49 -9.20 -11.35
N GLU A 60 -5.61 -9.38 -10.63
CA GLU A 60 -6.16 -10.61 -10.04
C GLU A 60 -5.22 -11.46 -9.14
N THR A 61 -5.38 -11.51 -7.81
CA THR A 61 -6.60 -11.89 -7.11
C THR A 61 -6.50 -11.43 -5.66
N ALA A 62 -7.56 -10.80 -5.16
CA ALA A 62 -7.84 -10.65 -3.74
C ALA A 62 -8.14 -12.03 -3.12
N GLU A 63 -7.20 -12.97 -3.19
CA GLU A 63 -7.30 -14.26 -2.54
C GLU A 63 -6.43 -14.22 -1.28
N ASP A 64 -7.16 -14.01 -0.19
CA ASP A 64 -6.96 -14.63 1.11
C ASP A 64 -6.28 -13.80 2.22
N GLY A 65 -7.08 -13.56 3.27
CA GLY A 65 -6.56 -13.58 4.63
C GLY A 65 -6.78 -12.34 5.48
N GLY A 66 -8.04 -12.01 5.80
CA GLY A 66 -8.37 -10.99 6.79
C GLY A 66 -9.70 -11.21 7.49
N ALA A 67 -10.01 -12.47 7.84
CA ALA A 67 -11.07 -12.75 8.80
C ALA A 67 -10.75 -12.10 10.15
N ASP A 68 -11.54 -11.10 10.53
CA ASP A 68 -11.98 -10.98 11.92
C ASP A 68 -13.48 -11.21 11.95
N ALA A 69 -13.81 -12.44 12.33
CA ALA A 69 -15.03 -12.71 13.05
C ALA A 69 -14.76 -12.42 14.54
N ALA A 70 -15.31 -11.32 15.04
CA ALA A 70 -15.65 -11.09 16.45
C ALA A 70 -16.60 -9.86 16.51
N ALA A 71 -17.73 -9.81 17.21
CA ALA A 71 -18.29 -10.64 18.24
C ALA A 71 -19.77 -10.21 18.50
N ALA A 72 -20.50 -11.15 19.11
CA ALA A 72 -21.77 -11.02 19.85
C ALA A 72 -23.09 -11.16 19.05
#